data_AF-A0A962WVZ8-F1
#
_entry.id   AF-A0A962WVZ8-F1
#
_cell.length_a   1.000
_cell.length_b   1.000
_cell.length_c   1.000
_cell.angle_alpha   90.00
_cell.angle_beta   90.00
_cell.angle_gamma   90.00
#
_symmetry.space_group_name_H-M   'P 1'
#
loop_
_entity.id
_entity.type
_entity.pdbx_description
1 polymer ?
#
loop_
_entity_poly.entity_id
_entity_poly.type
_entity_poly.pdbx_seq_one_letter_code
_entity_poly.pdbx_strand_id
1 'polypeptide(L)'
;MSDKQPPADLPQRRRALDTRQSFIVQAPAGAGKTELLTRRYLALLAGVDNPEEILAITFTKKAAAEMRLRILEALESSSVMDEPQDAFEKEGYELSSAANRRDRECGWNLLENPARLRVQTIDAFCAGLVRQMPVLSKFGAMPQVDDNSDALYRQAVDEMLQDLLSADDGDGLQQSLAIVL
;
A
#
# COMPACT_ATOMS: atom_id res chain seq x y z
N MET A 1 9.97 34.51 -8.23
CA MET A 1 10.18 33.27 -9.00
C MET A 1 11.35 32.54 -8.37
N SER A 2 11.06 31.52 -7.56
CA SER A 2 12.12 30.80 -6.84
C SER A 2 12.70 29.77 -7.81
N ASP A 3 13.90 30.04 -8.32
CA ASP A 3 14.69 29.10 -9.13
C ASP A 3 15.07 27.93 -8.21
N LYS A 4 14.19 26.91 -8.15
CA LYS A 4 14.42 25.73 -7.32
C LYS A 4 15.39 24.84 -8.08
N GLN A 5 16.66 24.96 -7.74
CA GLN A 5 17.69 24.07 -8.27
C GLN A 5 17.25 22.60 -8.05
N PRO A 6 17.27 21.76 -9.10
CA PRO A 6 16.79 20.39 -9.00
C PRO A 6 17.58 19.63 -7.95
N PRO A 7 16.96 18.66 -7.26
CA PRO A 7 17.64 17.93 -6.22
C PRO A 7 18.77 17.08 -6.82
N ALA A 8 19.87 16.94 -6.09
CA ALA A 8 21.08 16.24 -6.58
C ALA A 8 20.85 14.76 -6.92
N ASP A 9 19.78 14.15 -6.40
CA ASP A 9 19.36 12.78 -6.66
C ASP A 9 18.37 12.64 -7.85
N LEU A 10 18.17 13.69 -8.65
CA LEU A 10 17.24 13.69 -9.78
C LEU A 10 17.46 12.51 -10.77
N PRO A 11 18.71 12.12 -11.13
CA PRO A 11 18.91 10.95 -11.98
C PRO A 11 18.38 9.65 -11.37
N GLN A 12 18.50 9.47 -10.06
CA GLN A 12 18.00 8.31 -9.32
C GLN A 12 16.47 8.34 -9.24
N ARG A 13 15.88 9.51 -9.02
CA ARG A 13 14.42 9.70 -9.05
C ARG A 13 13.84 9.30 -10.40
N ARG A 14 14.44 9.77 -11.50
CA ARG A 14 14.01 9.42 -12.87
C ARG A 14 14.09 7.93 -13.15
N ARG A 15 15.16 7.25 -12.72
CA ARG A 15 15.24 5.78 -12.82
C ARG A 15 14.10 5.12 -12.07
N ALA A 16 13.82 5.57 -10.85
CA ALA A 16 12.71 5.08 -10.04
C ALA A 16 11.32 5.42 -10.60
N LEU A 17 11.20 6.11 -11.75
CA LEU A 17 9.95 6.27 -12.49
C LEU A 17 9.79 5.25 -13.63
N ASP A 18 10.83 4.49 -14.01
CA ASP A 18 10.67 3.41 -14.98
C ASP A 18 9.80 2.30 -14.37
N THR A 19 8.59 2.14 -14.90
CA THR A 19 7.57 1.22 -14.40
C THR A 19 7.87 -0.24 -14.73
N ARG A 20 8.84 -0.51 -15.61
CA ARG A 20 9.23 -1.87 -16.04
C ARG A 20 10.30 -2.49 -15.14
N GLN A 21 10.82 -1.72 -14.18
CA GLN A 21 11.89 -2.14 -13.28
C GLN A 21 11.46 -2.00 -11.83
N SER A 22 12.04 -2.83 -10.96
CA SER A 22 11.83 -2.78 -9.51
C SER A 22 12.93 -1.97 -8.84
N PHE A 23 12.56 -1.16 -7.84
CA PHE A 23 13.48 -0.29 -7.11
C PHE A 23 13.28 -0.38 -5.61
N ILE A 24 14.39 -0.28 -4.88
CA ILE A 24 14.40 0.03 -3.45
C ILE A 24 14.87 1.48 -3.32
N VAL A 25 14.03 2.32 -2.72
CA VAL A 25 14.35 3.73 -2.50
C VAL A 25 14.73 3.97 -1.05
N GLN A 26 16.02 4.24 -0.83
CA GLN A 26 16.54 4.63 0.47
C GLN A 26 16.82 6.14 0.46
N ALA A 27 16.17 6.86 1.37
CA ALA A 27 16.37 8.30 1.55
C ALA A 27 16.16 8.69 3.02
N PRO A 28 16.68 9.83 3.49
CA PRO A 28 16.38 10.33 4.83
C PRO A 28 14.92 10.82 4.95
N ALA A 29 14.49 11.14 6.17
CA ALA A 29 13.21 11.81 6.39
C ALA A 29 13.20 13.17 5.66
N GLY A 30 12.04 13.57 5.13
CA GLY A 30 11.90 14.83 4.39
C GLY A 30 12.45 14.81 2.95
N ALA A 31 13.09 13.74 2.49
CA ALA A 31 13.66 13.65 1.14
C ALA A 31 12.60 13.42 0.02
N GLY A 32 11.32 13.64 0.25
CA GLY A 32 10.29 13.50 -0.79
C GLY A 32 10.03 12.07 -1.30
N LYS A 33 10.21 11.03 -0.46
CA LYS A 33 9.90 9.63 -0.85
C LYS A 33 8.44 9.47 -1.28
N THR A 34 7.53 10.10 -0.53
CA THR A 34 6.10 10.05 -0.82
C THR A 34 5.78 10.72 -2.14
N GLU A 35 6.42 11.85 -2.45
CA GLU A 35 6.27 12.53 -3.74
C GLU A 35 6.75 11.63 -4.90
N LEU A 36 7.91 10.97 -4.73
CA LEU A 36 8.41 10.02 -5.72
C LEU A 36 7.44 8.84 -5.94
N LEU A 37 6.86 8.30 -4.85
CA LEU A 37 5.84 7.24 -4.95
C LEU A 37 4.57 7.73 -5.65
N THR A 38 4.10 8.95 -5.38
CA THR A 38 2.97 9.56 -6.10
C THR A 38 3.26 9.68 -7.58
N ARG A 39 4.43 10.22 -7.96
CA ARG A 39 4.85 10.32 -9.38
C ARG A 39 4.94 8.95 -10.05
N ARG A 40 5.49 7.95 -9.36
CA ARG A 40 5.55 6.57 -9.87
C ARG A 40 4.15 5.97 -10.04
N TYR A 41 3.20 6.26 -9.15
CA TYR A 41 1.81 5.82 -9.29
C TYR A 41 1.15 6.43 -10.54
N LEU A 42 1.35 7.73 -10.78
CA LEU A 42 0.87 8.41 -11.99
C LEU A 42 1.50 7.82 -13.27
N ALA A 43 2.81 7.52 -13.24
CA ALA A 43 3.49 6.84 -14.33
C ALA A 43 2.89 5.46 -14.64
N LEU A 44 2.52 4.70 -13.60
CA LEU A 44 1.84 3.41 -13.75
C LEU A 44 0.44 3.57 -14.33
N LEU A 45 -0.33 4.56 -13.87
CA LEU A 45 -1.68 4.83 -14.38
C LEU A 45 -1.68 5.09 -15.89
N ALA A 46 -0.64 5.72 -16.43
CA ALA A 46 -0.53 5.96 -17.87
C ALA A 46 -0.33 4.67 -18.72
N GLY A 47 0.05 3.55 -18.10
CA GLY A 47 0.43 2.31 -18.82
C GLY A 47 -0.42 1.07 -18.54
N VAL A 48 -1.33 1.11 -17.57
CA VAL A 48 -2.21 -0.03 -17.23
C VAL A 48 -3.53 0.01 -17.99
N ASP A 49 -4.24 -1.12 -18.04
CA ASP A 49 -5.58 -1.21 -18.62
C ASP A 49 -6.66 -0.88 -17.59
N ASN A 50 -6.40 -1.17 -16.31
CA ASN A 50 -7.26 -0.85 -15.18
C ASN A 50 -6.46 -0.29 -14.00
N PRO A 51 -6.94 0.75 -13.30
CA PRO A 51 -6.29 1.30 -12.10
C PRO A 51 -6.09 0.26 -11.00
N GLU A 52 -6.97 -0.74 -10.92
CA GLU A 52 -6.94 -1.81 -9.93
C GLU A 52 -5.73 -2.76 -10.07
N GLU A 53 -5.01 -2.69 -11.18
CA GLU A 53 -3.73 -3.37 -11.40
C GLU A 53 -2.60 -2.75 -10.56
N ILE A 54 -2.77 -1.52 -10.08
CA ILE A 54 -1.77 -0.78 -9.30
C ILE A 54 -2.13 -0.84 -7.81
N LEU A 55 -1.35 -1.61 -7.05
CA LEU A 55 -1.50 -1.71 -5.61
C LEU A 55 -0.40 -0.93 -4.87
N ALA A 56 -0.80 0.10 -4.13
CA ALA A 56 0.06 0.79 -3.17
C ALA A 56 -0.34 0.41 -1.74
N ILE A 57 0.63 -0.09 -0.97
CA ILE A 57 0.42 -0.57 0.41
C ILE A 57 1.21 0.31 1.37
N THR A 58 0.62 0.63 2.52
CA THR A 58 1.26 1.39 3.60
C THR A 58 0.89 0.85 4.99
N PHE A 59 1.54 1.35 6.03
CA PHE A 59 1.33 0.90 7.40
C PHE A 59 0.10 1.50 8.06
N THR A 60 -0.29 2.73 7.69
CA THR A 60 -1.36 3.46 8.41
C THR A 60 -2.47 3.91 7.48
N LYS A 61 -3.71 3.92 8.00
CA LYS A 61 -4.87 4.46 7.29
C LYS A 61 -4.65 5.91 6.86
N LYS A 62 -3.99 6.70 7.72
CA LYS A 62 -3.64 8.11 7.44
C LYS A 62 -2.70 8.23 6.24
N ALA A 63 -1.62 7.45 6.20
CA ALA A 63 -0.68 7.49 5.07
C ALA A 63 -1.35 7.04 3.76
N ALA A 64 -2.28 6.08 3.82
CA ALA A 64 -3.01 5.62 2.65
C ALA A 64 -3.92 6.72 2.10
N ALA A 65 -4.65 7.41 2.99
CA ALA A 65 -5.50 8.53 2.65
C ALA A 65 -4.70 9.71 2.08
N GLU A 66 -3.57 10.06 2.71
CA GLU A 66 -2.69 11.14 2.24
C GLU A 66 -2.11 10.84 0.86
N MET A 67 -1.62 9.62 0.62
CA MET A 67 -1.09 9.24 -0.69
C MET A 67 -2.18 9.28 -1.76
N ARG A 68 -3.40 8.82 -1.46
CA ARG A 68 -4.54 8.89 -2.38
C ARG A 68 -4.91 10.34 -2.71
N LEU A 69 -4.99 11.20 -1.70
CA LEU A 69 -5.29 12.62 -1.89
C LEU A 69 -4.26 13.28 -2.81
N ARG A 70 -2.97 13.05 -2.58
CA ARG A 70 -1.90 13.59 -3.45
C ARG A 70 -2.01 13.14 -4.90
N ILE A 71 -2.46 11.91 -5.16
CA ILE A 71 -2.68 11.41 -6.52
C ILE A 71 -3.84 12.17 -7.16
N LEU A 72 -4.96 12.33 -6.45
CA LEU A 72 -6.14 13.05 -6.93
C LEU A 72 -5.83 14.53 -7.20
N GLU A 73 -5.12 15.20 -6.29
CA GLU A 73 -4.69 16.59 -6.46
C GLU A 73 -3.80 16.77 -7.70
N ALA A 74 -2.91 15.80 -7.98
CA ALA A 74 -2.08 15.84 -9.18
C ALA A 74 -2.90 15.65 -10.48
N LEU A 75 -3.91 14.78 -10.47
CA LEU A 75 -4.83 14.58 -11.59
C LEU A 75 -5.72 15.82 -11.81
N GLU A 76 -6.22 16.44 -10.74
CA GLU A 76 -7.04 17.64 -10.81
C GLU A 76 -6.25 18.85 -11.32
N SER A 77 -5.07 19.12 -10.73
CA SER A 77 -4.23 20.26 -11.12
C SER A 77 -3.84 20.25 -12.59
N SER A 78 -3.43 19.09 -13.13
CA SER A 78 -3.08 18.96 -14.56
C SER A 78 -4.28 19.00 -15.52
N SER A 79 -5.51 18.88 -15.01
CA SER A 79 -6.71 19.05 -15.82
C SER A 79 -7.15 20.51 -15.98
N VAL A 80 -6.72 21.39 -15.08
CA VAL A 80 -7.20 22.78 -15.00
C VAL A 80 -6.09 23.80 -15.27
N MET A 81 -4.85 23.48 -14.90
CA MET A 81 -3.70 24.40 -15.00
C MET A 81 -2.95 24.24 -16.32
N ASP A 82 -2.40 25.35 -16.79
CA ASP A 82 -1.45 25.37 -17.90
C ASP A 82 -0.14 24.66 -17.52
N GLU A 83 0.57 24.18 -18.55
CA GLU A 83 1.87 23.53 -18.37
C GLU A 83 2.88 24.47 -17.69
N PRO A 84 3.53 24.04 -16.59
CA PRO A 84 4.49 24.86 -15.87
C PRO A 84 5.78 25.06 -16.66
N GLN A 85 6.43 26.21 -16.48
CA GLN A 85 7.73 26.51 -17.11
C GLN A 85 8.92 25.86 -16.41
N ASP A 86 8.80 25.57 -15.12
CA ASP A 86 9.85 24.90 -14.35
C ASP A 86 9.98 23.44 -14.80
N ALA A 87 11.19 23.01 -15.12
CA ALA A 87 11.43 21.68 -15.68
C ALA A 87 11.10 20.53 -14.72
N PHE A 88 11.23 20.74 -13.40
CA PHE A 88 10.92 19.74 -12.40
C PHE A 88 9.41 19.63 -12.16
N GLU A 89 8.70 20.74 -12.18
CA GLU A 89 7.24 20.79 -12.14
C GLU A 89 6.61 20.22 -13.42
N LYS A 90 7.24 20.49 -14.58
CA LYS A 90 6.82 19.94 -15.88
C LYS A 90 6.85 18.42 -15.92
N GLU A 91 7.89 17.77 -15.38
CA GLU A 91 7.94 16.29 -15.30
C GLU A 91 6.75 15.74 -14.50
N GLY A 92 6.40 16.38 -13.38
CA GLY A 92 5.21 16.00 -12.60
C GLY A 92 3.91 16.20 -13.37
N TYR A 93 3.78 17.33 -14.05
CA TYR A 93 2.64 17.68 -14.90
C TYR A 93 2.46 16.72 -16.08
N GLU A 94 3.55 16.30 -16.74
CA GLU A 94 3.52 15.35 -17.85
C GLU A 94 3.01 13.98 -17.40
N LEU A 95 3.43 13.51 -16.23
CA LEU A 95 2.97 12.24 -15.66
C LEU A 95 1.47 12.27 -15.34
N SER A 96 0.98 13.31 -14.67
CA SER A 96 -0.44 13.44 -14.36
C SER A 96 -1.30 13.67 -15.60
N SER A 97 -0.80 14.44 -16.58
CA SER A 97 -1.47 14.62 -17.87
C SER A 97 -1.57 13.31 -18.65
N ALA A 98 -0.53 12.47 -18.63
CA ALA A 98 -0.56 11.15 -19.24
C ALA A 98 -1.57 10.22 -18.54
N ALA A 99 -1.60 10.23 -17.21
CA ALA A 99 -2.59 9.49 -16.43
C ALA A 99 -4.02 9.95 -16.72
N ASN A 100 -4.28 11.26 -16.80
CA ASN A 100 -5.59 11.82 -17.17
C ASN A 100 -6.02 11.45 -18.60
N ARG A 101 -5.07 11.41 -19.54
CA ARG A 101 -5.36 10.96 -20.91
C ARG A 101 -5.82 9.51 -20.89
N ARG A 102 -5.10 8.65 -20.16
CA ARG A 102 -5.44 7.23 -20.02
C ARG A 102 -6.78 7.02 -19.29
N ASP A 103 -7.03 7.79 -18.23
CA ASP A 103 -8.31 7.82 -17.51
C ASP A 103 -9.49 8.11 -18.45
N ARG A 104 -9.34 9.09 -19.36
CA ARG A 104 -10.36 9.41 -20.37
C ARG A 104 -10.49 8.34 -21.45
N GLU A 105 -9.37 7.83 -21.96
CA GLU A 105 -9.35 6.79 -23.00
C GLU A 105 -10.04 5.50 -22.55
N CYS A 106 -9.83 5.11 -21.28
CA CYS A 106 -10.39 3.90 -20.71
C CYS A 106 -11.68 4.14 -19.91
N GLY A 107 -12.14 5.40 -19.82
CA GLY A 107 -13.38 5.78 -19.13
C GLY A 107 -13.39 5.45 -17.65
N TRP A 108 -12.27 5.65 -16.94
CA TRP A 108 -12.19 5.23 -15.55
C TRP A 108 -12.88 6.18 -14.57
N ASN A 109 -12.97 7.47 -14.92
CA ASN A 109 -13.55 8.56 -14.14
C ASN A 109 -12.96 8.62 -12.72
N LEU A 110 -11.63 8.63 -12.61
CA LEU A 110 -10.91 8.51 -11.33
C LEU A 110 -11.23 9.62 -10.32
N LEU A 111 -11.49 10.85 -10.78
CA LEU A 111 -11.87 11.96 -9.89
C LEU A 111 -13.25 11.76 -9.27
N GLU A 112 -14.18 11.13 -9.99
CA GLU A 112 -15.51 10.80 -9.49
C GLU A 112 -15.52 9.48 -8.70
N ASN A 113 -14.60 8.56 -9.05
CA ASN A 113 -14.50 7.22 -8.48
C ASN A 113 -13.13 6.97 -7.83
N PRO A 114 -12.73 7.74 -6.80
CA PRO A 114 -11.41 7.64 -6.19
C PRO A 114 -11.17 6.30 -5.47
N ALA A 115 -12.22 5.51 -5.22
CA ALA A 115 -12.11 4.16 -4.64
C ALA A 115 -11.40 3.16 -5.57
N ARG A 116 -11.33 3.44 -6.88
CA ARG A 116 -10.59 2.63 -7.86
C ARG A 116 -9.08 2.67 -7.66
N LEU A 117 -8.56 3.73 -7.06
CA LEU A 117 -7.15 3.84 -6.68
C LEU A 117 -6.88 2.92 -5.48
N ARG A 118 -6.24 1.77 -5.72
CA ARG A 118 -5.92 0.78 -4.67
C ARG A 118 -4.73 1.21 -3.83
N VAL A 119 -4.96 2.22 -3.01
CA VAL A 119 -4.04 2.72 -1.98
C VAL A 119 -4.60 2.33 -0.61
N GLN A 120 -4.02 1.34 0.05
CA GLN A 120 -4.58 0.72 1.26
C GLN A 120 -3.52 0.30 2.28
N THR A 121 -3.95 -0.09 3.48
CA THR A 121 -3.04 -0.64 4.48
C THR A 121 -2.70 -2.10 4.21
N ILE A 122 -1.62 -2.60 4.82
CA ILE A 122 -1.27 -4.03 4.80
C ILE A 122 -2.46 -4.87 5.27
N ASP A 123 -3.07 -4.51 6.41
CA ASP A 123 -4.19 -5.26 6.98
C ASP A 123 -5.41 -5.28 6.05
N ALA A 124 -5.74 -4.14 5.42
CA ALA A 124 -6.86 -4.05 4.50
C ALA A 124 -6.63 -4.91 3.24
N PHE A 125 -5.40 -4.96 2.75
CA PHE A 125 -5.02 -5.85 1.65
C PHE A 125 -5.15 -7.33 2.04
N CYS A 126 -4.55 -7.73 3.16
CA CYS A 126 -4.62 -9.11 3.66
C CYS A 126 -6.06 -9.55 3.93
N ALA A 127 -6.86 -8.71 4.56
CA ALA A 127 -8.28 -8.95 4.77
C ALA A 127 -9.01 -9.12 3.42
N GLY A 128 -8.70 -8.29 2.42
CA GLY A 128 -9.23 -8.45 1.06
C GLY A 128 -8.92 -9.81 0.44
N LEU A 129 -7.69 -10.30 0.56
CA LEU A 129 -7.29 -11.62 0.06
C LEU A 129 -8.06 -12.75 0.74
N VAL A 130 -8.14 -12.73 2.08
CA VAL A 130 -8.84 -13.76 2.85
C VAL A 130 -10.31 -13.86 2.44
N ARG A 131 -10.97 -12.71 2.22
CA ARG A 131 -12.37 -12.65 1.78
C ARG A 131 -12.60 -13.25 0.40
N GLN A 132 -11.58 -13.29 -0.46
CA GLN A 132 -11.65 -13.89 -1.80
C GLN A 132 -11.38 -15.41 -1.78
N MET A 133 -10.95 -15.98 -0.65
CA MET A 133 -10.62 -17.40 -0.50
C MET A 133 -11.47 -18.18 0.53
N PRO A 134 -12.82 -18.06 0.62
CA PRO A 134 -13.59 -18.78 1.64
C PRO A 134 -13.55 -20.31 1.49
N VAL A 135 -13.51 -20.82 0.26
CA VAL A 135 -13.61 -22.26 -0.01
C VAL A 135 -12.27 -22.98 0.19
N LEU A 136 -11.15 -22.35 -0.20
CA LEU A 136 -9.81 -22.95 -0.08
C LEU A 136 -9.30 -23.02 1.36
N SER A 137 -9.80 -22.13 2.23
CA SER A 137 -9.33 -21.99 3.61
C SER A 137 -10.12 -22.83 4.63
N LYS A 138 -11.16 -23.56 4.19
CA LYS A 138 -12.05 -24.39 5.05
C LYS A 138 -12.71 -23.65 6.22
N PHE A 139 -12.75 -22.31 6.21
CA PHE A 139 -13.26 -21.53 7.34
C PHE A 139 -14.78 -21.63 7.56
N GLY A 140 -15.55 -22.18 6.61
CA GLY A 140 -17.02 -22.37 6.73
C GLY A 140 -17.84 -21.07 6.69
N ALA A 141 -17.29 -19.97 7.22
CA ALA A 141 -17.82 -18.62 7.20
C ALA A 141 -16.69 -17.58 7.02
N MET A 142 -17.05 -16.33 6.73
CA MET A 142 -16.10 -15.23 6.56
C MET A 142 -15.48 -14.85 7.91
N PRO A 143 -14.16 -14.99 8.12
CA PRO A 143 -13.53 -14.60 9.38
C PRO A 143 -13.68 -13.09 9.59
N GLN A 144 -14.08 -12.71 10.80
CA GLN A 144 -14.11 -11.32 11.24
C GLN A 144 -12.80 -11.01 11.98
N VAL A 145 -12.33 -9.77 11.84
CA VAL A 145 -11.20 -9.30 12.65
C VAL A 145 -11.75 -9.00 14.03
N ASP A 146 -11.21 -9.65 15.04
CA ASP A 146 -11.48 -9.35 16.45
C ASP A 146 -10.38 -8.43 16.99
N ASP A 147 -10.76 -7.32 17.59
CA ASP A 147 -9.83 -6.38 18.23
C ASP A 147 -9.43 -6.85 19.64
N ASN A 148 -10.14 -7.83 20.21
CA ASN A 148 -9.88 -8.39 21.52
C ASN A 148 -9.40 -9.85 21.42
N SER A 149 -8.08 -10.02 21.45
CA SER A 149 -7.45 -11.34 21.38
C SER A 149 -7.29 -12.02 22.75
N ASP A 150 -7.59 -11.35 23.87
CA ASP A 150 -7.30 -11.86 25.22
C ASP A 150 -8.02 -13.19 25.50
N ALA A 151 -9.30 -13.27 25.11
CA ALA A 151 -10.09 -14.48 25.31
C ALA A 151 -9.53 -15.66 24.49
N LEU A 152 -9.09 -15.40 23.25
CA LEU A 152 -8.51 -16.41 22.37
C LEU A 152 -7.14 -16.88 22.86
N TYR A 153 -6.30 -15.97 23.36
CA TYR A 153 -5.03 -16.34 23.96
C TYR A 153 -5.20 -17.18 25.22
N ARG A 154 -6.14 -16.80 26.11
CA ARG A 154 -6.44 -17.62 27.30
C ARG A 154 -6.92 -19.01 26.91
N GLN A 155 -7.85 -19.09 25.95
CA GLN A 155 -8.34 -20.37 25.46
C GLN A 155 -7.21 -21.23 24.88
N ALA A 156 -6.33 -20.66 24.05
CA ALA A 156 -5.19 -21.38 23.49
C ALA A 156 -4.22 -21.88 24.57
N VAL A 157 -4.00 -21.10 25.62
CA VAL A 157 -3.18 -21.51 26.77
C VAL A 157 -3.87 -22.64 27.56
N ASP A 158 -5.17 -22.53 27.81
CA ASP A 158 -5.93 -23.56 28.53
C ASP A 158 -5.94 -24.88 27.75
N GLU A 159 -6.16 -24.84 26.42
CA GLU A 159 -6.09 -26.00 25.52
C GLU A 159 -4.69 -26.63 25.52
N MET A 160 -3.63 -25.81 25.40
CA MET A 160 -2.24 -26.28 25.47
C MET A 160 -1.95 -26.98 26.80
N LEU A 161 -2.39 -26.40 27.93
CA LEU A 161 -2.20 -26.97 29.26
C LEU A 161 -2.98 -28.28 29.43
N GLN A 162 -4.21 -28.36 28.89
CA GLN A 162 -5.01 -29.59 28.93
C GLN A 162 -4.35 -30.71 28.12
N ASP A 163 -3.83 -30.43 26.94
CA ASP A 163 -3.09 -31.41 26.12
C ASP A 163 -1.82 -31.90 26.83
N LEU A 164 -1.08 -30.99 27.49
CA LEU A 164 0.12 -31.34 28.25
C LEU A 164 -0.17 -32.16 29.52
N LEU A 165 -1.30 -31.90 30.19
CA LEU A 165 -1.70 -32.64 31.39
C LEU A 165 -2.34 -33.99 31.07
N SER A 166 -2.85 -34.17 29.86
CA SER A 166 -3.42 -35.43 29.38
C SER A 166 -2.40 -36.33 28.67
N ALA A 167 -1.25 -35.77 28.24
CA ALA A 167 -0.07 -36.53 27.87
C ALA A 167 0.66 -37.02 29.13
N ASP A 168 0.30 -38.22 29.60
CA ASP A 168 0.72 -38.85 30.86
C ASP A 168 2.20 -39.33 30.88
N ASP A 169 3.12 -38.53 30.36
CA ASP A 169 4.57 -38.75 30.48
C ASP A 169 5.18 -37.58 31.26
N GLY A 170 5.46 -37.82 32.55
CA GLY A 170 5.96 -36.83 33.53
C GLY A 170 7.25 -36.08 33.19
N ASP A 171 7.82 -36.31 32.00
CA ASP A 171 8.99 -35.60 31.45
C ASP A 171 8.57 -34.36 30.61
N GLY A 172 7.38 -34.36 29.98
CA GLY A 172 6.94 -33.30 29.06
C GLY A 172 6.62 -31.96 29.74
N LEU A 173 6.14 -32.00 30.98
CA LEU A 173 5.84 -30.82 31.79
C LEU A 173 7.11 -30.05 32.23
N GLN A 174 8.19 -30.76 32.55
CA GLN A 174 9.46 -30.11 32.95
C GLN A 174 10.17 -29.47 31.75
N GLN A 175 10.14 -30.11 30.58
CA GLN A 175 10.81 -29.61 29.38
C GLN A 175 10.11 -28.36 28.79
N SER A 176 8.80 -28.23 29.00
CA SER A 176 7.98 -27.14 28.45
C SER A 176 7.95 -25.89 29.34
N LEU A 177 8.03 -26.03 30.67
CA LEU A 177 8.18 -24.89 31.60
C LEU A 177 9.48 -24.11 31.39
N ALA A 178 10.51 -24.74 30.80
CA ALA A 178 11.76 -24.10 30.43
C ALA A 178 11.68 -23.20 29.17
N ILE A 179 10.57 -23.24 28.43
CA ILE A 179 10.37 -22.42 27.22
C ILE A 179 9.63 -21.12 27.54
N VAL A 180 8.92 -21.06 28.67
CA VAL A 180 8.05 -19.93 29.05
C VAL A 180 8.68 -19.03 30.12
N LEU A 181 9.78 -19.46 30.75
CA LEU A 181 10.61 -18.67 31.69
C LEU A 181 11.99 -18.40 31.09
#